data_AF-H1YXW8-F1
#
_entry.id   AF-H1YXW8-F1
#
_cell.length_a   1.000
_cell.length_b   1.000
_cell.length_c   1.000
_cell.angle_alpha   90.00
_cell.angle_beta   90.00
_cell.angle_gamma   90.00
#
_symmetry.space_group_name_H-M   'P 1'
#
loop_
_entity.id
_entity.type
_entity.pdbx_description
1 polymer ?
#
loop_
_entity_poly.entity_id
_entity_poly.type
_entity_poly.pdbx_seq_one_letter_code
_entity_poly.pdbx_strand_id
1 'polypeptide(L)'
;MKSKAGIAWDCEGYIHRYLGECGINCEAVTPQLMAAPFFRGNFVAVIVPTGFGNPVYSGLLPALRASSERIKKFVKRGGNILVFGAMTDKPGAYNWLPFELEYNYEYFSSGIQVRKDNQFSSVMDDFDITNLEMDGYFSGYAGFPVAETTDKKAVLIAEEYGEGHYLVTSIHEFPSREFLKKFCSAEAEILF
;
A
#
# COMPACT_ATOMS: atom_id res chain seq x y z
N MET A 1 -2.11 19.54 -11.38
CA MET A 1 -2.24 18.27 -10.64
C MET A 1 -2.37 17.07 -11.57
N LYS A 2 -1.38 16.17 -11.53
CA LYS A 2 -1.37 14.85 -12.15
C LYS A 2 -2.04 13.85 -11.21
N SER A 3 -2.74 12.85 -11.73
CA SER A 3 -3.34 11.76 -10.96
C SER A 3 -3.00 10.43 -11.63
N LYS A 4 -2.01 9.71 -11.11
CA LYS A 4 -1.51 8.48 -11.75
C LYS A 4 -0.96 7.48 -10.75
N ALA A 5 -1.40 6.22 -10.86
CA ALA A 5 -0.94 5.12 -10.04
C ALA A 5 -0.39 3.95 -10.87
N GLY A 6 0.73 3.37 -10.44
CA GLY A 6 1.15 2.04 -10.87
C GLY A 6 0.53 0.99 -9.96
N ILE A 7 -0.10 -0.04 -10.51
CA ILE A 7 -0.66 -1.15 -9.72
C ILE A 7 0.26 -2.34 -9.88
N ALA A 8 1.01 -2.64 -8.83
CA ALA A 8 1.95 -3.75 -8.80
C ALA A 8 1.17 -5.06 -8.64
N TRP A 9 0.82 -5.71 -9.75
CA TRP A 9 0.05 -6.96 -9.73
C TRP A 9 0.23 -7.77 -11.02
N ASP A 10 -0.05 -9.06 -11.00
CA ASP A 10 0.12 -9.96 -12.15
C ASP A 10 -0.82 -9.64 -13.32
N CYS A 11 -2.01 -9.13 -13.05
CA CYS A 11 -3.02 -8.82 -14.06
C CYS A 11 -3.93 -7.64 -13.67
N GLU A 12 -4.67 -7.12 -14.64
CA GLU A 12 -5.74 -6.17 -14.35
C GLU A 12 -6.84 -6.81 -13.49
N GLY A 13 -7.41 -6.05 -12.58
CA GLY A 13 -8.37 -6.54 -11.61
C GLY A 13 -9.24 -5.45 -11.02
N TYR A 14 -10.04 -5.80 -10.00
CA TYR A 14 -11.03 -4.91 -9.41
C TYR A 14 -10.45 -3.57 -8.93
N ILE A 15 -9.23 -3.58 -8.37
CA ILE A 15 -8.56 -2.36 -7.91
C ILE A 15 -8.30 -1.36 -9.04
N HIS A 16 -8.02 -1.84 -10.26
CA HIS A 16 -7.81 -0.97 -11.44
C HIS A 16 -9.11 -0.24 -11.77
N ARG A 17 -10.23 -0.95 -11.75
CA ARG A 17 -11.55 -0.39 -11.97
C ARG A 17 -11.91 0.62 -10.88
N TYR A 18 -11.71 0.28 -9.61
CA TYR A 18 -12.04 1.16 -8.49
C TYR A 18 -11.25 2.48 -8.54
N LEU A 19 -9.95 2.41 -8.81
CA LEU A 19 -9.11 3.61 -8.99
C LEU A 19 -9.51 4.41 -10.24
N GLY A 20 -9.87 3.74 -11.33
CA GLY A 20 -10.43 4.39 -12.52
C GLY A 20 -11.73 5.14 -12.24
N GLU A 21 -12.63 4.57 -11.43
CA GLU A 21 -13.86 5.22 -10.95
C GLU A 21 -13.56 6.42 -10.03
N CYS A 22 -12.39 6.45 -9.38
CA CYS A 22 -11.89 7.61 -8.63
C CYS A 22 -11.27 8.69 -9.53
N GLY A 23 -11.15 8.46 -10.84
CA GLY A 23 -10.51 9.37 -11.80
C GLY A 23 -8.98 9.29 -11.81
N ILE A 24 -8.40 8.19 -11.34
CA ILE A 24 -6.96 7.97 -11.28
C ILE A 24 -6.52 7.20 -12.53
N ASN A 25 -5.54 7.72 -13.26
CA ASN A 25 -4.96 6.99 -14.39
C ASN A 25 -4.10 5.83 -13.87
N CYS A 26 -4.45 4.59 -14.21
CA CYS A 26 -3.81 3.40 -13.66
C CYS A 26 -3.04 2.64 -14.73
N GLU A 27 -1.85 2.17 -14.37
CA GLU A 27 -1.00 1.34 -15.21
C GLU A 27 -0.65 0.05 -14.46
N ALA A 28 -0.83 -1.10 -15.10
CA ALA A 28 -0.41 -2.38 -14.53
C ALA A 28 1.12 -2.49 -14.53
N VAL A 29 1.71 -2.73 -13.36
CA VAL A 29 3.14 -2.96 -13.17
C VAL A 29 3.34 -4.42 -12.79
N THR A 30 3.42 -5.30 -13.78
CA THR A 30 3.57 -6.75 -13.53
C THR A 30 4.89 -7.07 -12.82
N PRO A 31 5.01 -8.23 -12.15
CA PRO A 31 6.28 -8.64 -11.53
C PRO A 31 7.46 -8.63 -12.52
N GLN A 32 7.23 -8.96 -13.80
CA GLN A 32 8.25 -8.93 -14.85
C GLN A 32 8.70 -7.49 -15.17
N LEU A 33 7.76 -6.54 -15.29
CA LEU A 33 8.08 -5.13 -15.49
C LEU A 33 8.78 -4.55 -14.24
N MET A 34 8.31 -4.91 -13.05
CA MET A 34 8.93 -4.49 -11.80
C MET A 34 10.34 -5.04 -11.64
N ALA A 35 10.63 -6.27 -12.05
CA ALA A 35 11.99 -6.81 -12.01
C ALA A 35 12.88 -6.26 -13.15
N ALA A 36 12.30 -5.71 -14.23
CA ALA A 36 13.07 -5.25 -15.38
C ALA A 36 13.88 -3.98 -15.07
N PRO A 37 15.21 -3.96 -15.31
CA PRO A 37 16.06 -2.81 -15.01
C PRO A 37 15.79 -1.60 -15.92
N PHE A 38 15.25 -1.86 -17.11
CA PHE A 38 14.91 -0.86 -18.12
C PHE A 38 13.47 -0.34 -18.03
N PHE A 39 12.63 -0.89 -17.13
CA PHE A 39 11.30 -0.34 -16.91
C PHE A 39 11.42 1.09 -16.37
N ARG A 40 10.59 1.98 -16.92
CA ARG A 40 10.57 3.42 -16.64
C ARG A 40 9.11 3.89 -16.63
N GLY A 41 8.44 3.69 -15.50
CA GLY A 41 7.11 4.23 -15.26
C GLY A 41 7.21 5.57 -14.54
N ASN A 42 6.40 6.56 -14.91
CA ASN A 42 6.21 7.76 -14.12
C ASN A 42 4.87 7.64 -13.40
N PHE A 43 4.89 7.76 -12.07
CA PHE A 43 3.72 7.59 -11.21
C PHE A 43 3.74 8.62 -10.08
N VAL A 44 2.57 8.94 -9.54
CA VAL A 44 2.47 9.61 -8.24
C VAL A 44 2.50 8.58 -7.13
N ALA A 45 1.75 7.50 -7.30
CA ALA A 45 1.68 6.41 -6.32
C ALA A 45 1.93 5.04 -6.96
N VAL A 46 2.41 4.08 -6.16
CA VAL A 46 2.39 2.66 -6.50
C VAL A 46 1.59 1.90 -5.46
N ILE A 47 0.68 1.05 -5.91
CA ILE A 47 -0.21 0.28 -5.05
C ILE A 47 0.14 -1.20 -5.17
N VAL A 48 0.39 -1.85 -4.03
CA VAL A 48 0.69 -3.28 -3.90
C VAL A 48 -0.52 -3.95 -3.25
N PRO A 49 -1.38 -4.64 -4.03
CA PRO A 49 -2.63 -5.24 -3.55
C PRO A 49 -2.44 -6.36 -2.53
N THR A 50 -3.54 -6.70 -1.86
CA THR A 50 -3.62 -7.80 -0.90
C THR A 50 -3.18 -9.12 -1.53
N GLY A 51 -2.43 -9.92 -0.78
CA GLY A 51 -1.97 -11.24 -1.20
C GLY A 51 -0.62 -11.25 -1.93
N PHE A 52 0.07 -10.11 -2.04
CA PHE A 52 1.36 -10.01 -2.73
C PHE A 52 2.45 -10.95 -2.19
N GLY A 53 2.35 -11.33 -0.91
CA GLY A 53 3.29 -12.22 -0.23
C GLY A 53 2.95 -13.70 -0.38
N ASN A 54 1.76 -14.03 -0.88
CA ASN A 54 1.29 -15.39 -1.01
C ASN A 54 1.49 -15.91 -2.46
N PRO A 55 2.37 -16.92 -2.66
CA PRO A 55 2.71 -17.41 -4.00
C PRO A 55 1.56 -18.13 -4.71
N VAL A 56 0.46 -18.45 -4.02
CA VAL A 56 -0.77 -18.97 -4.65
C VAL A 56 -1.49 -17.87 -5.44
N TYR A 57 -1.38 -16.61 -5.00
CA TYR A 57 -2.05 -15.48 -5.63
C TYR A 57 -1.15 -14.70 -6.57
N SER A 58 0.14 -14.54 -6.24
CA SER A 58 1.01 -13.63 -6.97
C SER A 58 2.50 -14.01 -6.94
N GLY A 59 3.20 -13.72 -8.04
CA GLY A 59 4.67 -13.79 -8.15
C GLY A 59 5.39 -12.50 -7.72
N LEU A 60 4.71 -11.57 -7.06
CA LEU A 60 5.18 -10.19 -6.87
C LEU A 60 6.26 -10.03 -5.79
N LEU A 61 6.22 -10.78 -4.69
CA LEU A 61 7.18 -10.61 -3.58
C LEU A 61 8.67 -10.70 -4.01
N PRO A 62 9.10 -11.68 -4.83
CA PRO A 62 10.45 -11.68 -5.39
C PRO A 62 10.80 -10.42 -6.20
N ALA A 63 9.85 -9.89 -6.98
CA ALA A 63 10.06 -8.69 -7.78
C ALA A 63 10.16 -7.42 -6.91
N LEU A 64 9.35 -7.33 -5.84
CA LEU A 64 9.45 -6.25 -4.84
C LEU A 64 10.84 -6.24 -4.18
N ARG A 65 11.34 -7.41 -3.78
CA ARG A 65 12.69 -7.55 -3.20
C ARG A 65 13.77 -7.13 -4.19
N ALA A 66 13.70 -7.61 -5.44
CA ALA A 66 14.66 -7.29 -6.48
C ALA A 66 14.67 -5.80 -6.86
N SER A 67 13.54 -5.11 -6.69
CA SER A 67 13.37 -3.69 -7.03
C SER A 67 13.34 -2.76 -5.80
N SER A 68 13.64 -3.26 -4.61
CA SER A 68 13.60 -2.54 -3.33
C SER A 68 14.38 -1.21 -3.36
N GLU A 69 15.60 -1.20 -3.89
CA GLU A 69 16.41 0.03 -4.01
C GLU A 69 15.80 1.06 -4.99
N ARG A 70 15.05 0.59 -6.00
CA ARG A 70 14.35 1.47 -6.93
C ARG A 70 13.10 2.06 -6.30
N ILE A 71 12.30 1.22 -5.63
CA ILE A 71 11.16 1.62 -4.80
C ILE A 71 11.58 2.69 -3.78
N LYS A 72 12.68 2.44 -3.06
CA LYS A 72 13.25 3.38 -2.08
C LYS A 72 13.60 4.73 -2.70
N LYS A 73 14.20 4.75 -3.89
CA LYS A 73 14.51 5.99 -4.63
C LYS A 73 13.26 6.71 -5.11
N PHE A 74 12.24 5.98 -5.56
CA PHE A 74 10.95 6.52 -5.95
C PHE A 74 10.28 7.24 -4.77
N VAL A 75 10.17 6.57 -3.62
CA VAL A 75 9.55 7.17 -2.42
C VAL A 75 10.37 8.35 -1.92
N LYS A 76 11.70 8.22 -1.85
CA LYS A 76 12.59 9.30 -1.42
C LYS A 76 12.40 10.61 -2.21
N ARG A 77 11.98 10.51 -3.47
CA ARG A 77 11.76 11.64 -4.39
C ARG A 77 10.32 12.15 -4.44
N GLY A 78 9.45 11.70 -3.53
CA GLY A 78 8.06 12.17 -3.44
C GLY A 78 7.01 11.18 -3.94
N GLY A 79 7.42 9.97 -4.33
CA GLY A 79 6.47 8.92 -4.69
C GLY A 79 5.78 8.35 -3.45
N ASN A 80 4.50 7.99 -3.58
CA ASN A 80 3.76 7.34 -2.51
C ASN A 80 3.62 5.83 -2.76
N ILE A 81 3.69 5.00 -1.73
CA ILE A 81 3.41 3.56 -1.84
C ILE A 81 2.32 3.16 -0.86
N LEU A 82 1.27 2.52 -1.37
CA LEU A 82 0.25 1.86 -0.56
C LEU A 82 0.42 0.35 -0.67
N VAL A 83 0.64 -0.34 0.45
CA VAL A 83 0.85 -1.78 0.52
C VAL A 83 -0.24 -2.40 1.36
N PHE A 84 -0.97 -3.36 0.82
CA PHE A 84 -1.97 -4.12 1.56
C PHE A 84 -1.37 -5.35 2.26
N GLY A 85 -2.19 -6.16 2.90
CA GLY A 85 -1.76 -7.35 3.62
C GLY A 85 -1.13 -8.41 2.73
N ALA A 86 -0.11 -9.08 3.24
CA ALA A 86 0.64 -10.07 2.48
C ALA A 86 -0.13 -11.40 2.25
N MET A 87 -1.18 -11.67 3.03
CA MET A 87 -1.90 -12.95 3.13
C MET A 87 -0.99 -14.17 3.30
N THR A 88 0.08 -14.03 4.08
CA THR A 88 0.97 -15.14 4.41
C THR A 88 1.48 -15.00 5.84
N ASP A 89 1.55 -16.14 6.52
CA ASP A 89 2.19 -16.32 7.83
C ASP A 89 3.72 -16.44 7.73
N LYS A 90 4.27 -16.47 6.52
CA LYS A 90 5.71 -16.59 6.31
C LYS A 90 6.41 -15.28 6.73
N PRO A 91 7.49 -15.37 7.52
CA PRO A 91 8.23 -14.19 7.94
C PRO A 91 8.88 -13.50 6.74
N GLY A 92 9.11 -12.20 6.87
CA GLY A 92 9.86 -11.40 5.90
C GLY A 92 9.09 -11.03 4.64
N ALA A 93 7.75 -11.08 4.64
CA ALA A 93 6.94 -10.57 3.52
C ALA A 93 7.19 -9.08 3.24
N TYR A 94 7.60 -8.31 4.25
CA TYR A 94 7.85 -6.87 4.17
C TYR A 94 9.34 -6.48 4.18
N ASN A 95 10.27 -7.45 4.09
CA ASN A 95 11.72 -7.19 4.18
C ASN A 95 12.32 -6.42 2.98
N TRP A 96 11.49 -6.02 2.02
CA TRP A 96 11.85 -5.16 0.89
C TRP A 96 11.60 -3.68 1.20
N LEU A 97 10.90 -3.37 2.30
CA LEU A 97 10.74 -2.01 2.82
C LEU A 97 12.04 -1.53 3.48
N PRO A 98 12.30 -0.21 3.51
CA PRO A 98 13.51 0.34 4.10
C PRO A 98 13.46 0.46 5.64
N PHE A 99 12.46 -0.13 6.29
CA PHE A 99 12.23 -0.08 7.73
C PHE A 99 11.65 -1.42 8.23
N GLU A 100 11.71 -1.62 9.54
CA GLU A 100 11.21 -2.83 10.19
C GLU A 100 9.67 -2.84 10.22
N LEU A 101 9.10 -3.97 9.82
CA LEU A 101 7.67 -4.25 9.87
C LEU A 101 7.42 -5.75 10.08
N GLU A 102 6.83 -6.08 11.22
CA GLU A 102 6.39 -7.43 11.57
C GLU A 102 4.89 -7.55 11.36
N TYR A 103 4.51 -8.45 10.44
CA TYR A 103 3.12 -8.73 10.09
C TYR A 103 2.72 -10.10 10.61
N ASN A 104 1.55 -10.15 11.26
CA ASN A 104 0.92 -11.37 11.71
C ASN A 104 -0.31 -11.62 10.85
N TYR A 105 -0.30 -12.71 10.09
CA TYR A 105 -1.46 -13.13 9.32
C TYR A 105 -2.52 -13.71 10.24
N GLU A 106 -3.67 -13.04 10.30
CA GLU A 106 -4.84 -13.44 11.06
C GLU A 106 -6.02 -12.78 10.37
N TYR A 107 -6.99 -13.56 9.87
CA TYR A 107 -8.20 -12.98 9.29
C TYR A 107 -9.24 -12.77 10.39
N PHE A 108 -9.69 -11.54 10.58
CA PHE A 108 -10.65 -11.19 11.61
C PHE A 108 -11.44 -9.92 11.25
N SER A 109 -12.52 -9.65 11.98
CA SER A 109 -13.26 -8.40 11.87
C SER A 109 -13.23 -7.64 13.19
N SER A 110 -13.11 -6.32 13.12
CA SER A 110 -13.11 -5.44 14.28
C SER A 110 -13.45 -4.01 13.86
N GLY A 111 -13.95 -3.24 14.81
CA GLY A 111 -13.92 -1.79 14.69
C GLY A 111 -12.50 -1.25 14.80
N ILE A 112 -12.24 -0.11 14.16
CA ILE A 112 -10.95 0.58 14.20
C ILE A 112 -11.11 2.02 14.71
N GLN A 113 -10.02 2.56 15.21
CA GLN A 113 -9.86 3.97 15.54
C GLN A 113 -8.82 4.56 14.59
N VAL A 114 -9.25 5.48 13.72
CA VAL A 114 -8.36 6.24 12.84
C VAL A 114 -7.95 7.53 13.53
N ARG A 115 -6.65 7.79 13.60
CA ARG A 115 -6.10 9.02 14.17
C ARG A 115 -6.43 10.22 13.28
N LYS A 116 -7.09 11.23 13.86
CA LYS A 116 -7.60 12.40 13.13
C LYS A 116 -6.58 13.51 12.90
N ASP A 117 -5.45 13.45 13.60
CA ASP A 117 -4.36 14.42 13.55
C ASP A 117 -3.30 14.09 12.48
N ASN A 118 -3.60 13.14 11.59
CA ASN A 118 -2.71 12.70 10.52
C ASN A 118 -3.28 13.00 9.13
N GLN A 119 -2.41 13.28 8.15
CA GLN A 119 -2.79 13.53 6.75
C GLN A 119 -3.52 12.36 6.07
N PHE A 120 -3.40 11.14 6.62
CA PHE A 120 -4.07 9.94 6.13
C PHE A 120 -5.37 9.62 6.90
N SER A 121 -5.90 10.57 7.69
CA SER A 121 -7.10 10.35 8.50
C SER A 121 -8.35 9.99 7.69
N SER A 122 -8.42 10.42 6.42
CA SER A 122 -9.57 10.19 5.55
C SER A 122 -9.59 8.79 4.91
N VAL A 123 -8.65 7.92 5.25
CA VAL A 123 -8.45 6.61 4.59
C VAL A 123 -9.71 5.73 4.60
N MET A 124 -10.58 5.85 5.61
CA MET A 124 -11.82 5.06 5.73
C MET A 124 -13.11 5.89 5.73
N ASP A 125 -13.09 7.14 5.24
CA ASP A 125 -14.25 8.05 5.31
C ASP A 125 -15.51 7.54 4.59
N ASP A 126 -15.36 6.65 3.60
CA ASP A 126 -16.48 6.06 2.84
C ASP A 126 -17.10 4.81 3.52
N PHE A 127 -16.56 4.37 4.66
CA PHE A 127 -16.87 3.07 5.26
C PHE A 127 -17.32 3.17 6.71
N ASP A 128 -18.11 2.18 7.14
CA ASP A 128 -18.44 1.98 8.55
C ASP A 128 -17.24 1.34 9.27
N ILE A 129 -16.52 2.16 10.04
CA ILE A 129 -15.33 1.75 10.78
C ILE A 129 -15.62 0.90 12.03
N THR A 130 -16.87 0.55 12.30
CA THR A 130 -17.24 -0.26 13.48
C THR A 130 -17.06 -1.76 13.26
N ASN A 131 -17.01 -2.21 12.01
CA ASN A 131 -16.81 -3.61 11.66
C ASN A 131 -16.17 -3.76 10.27
N LEU A 132 -14.85 -3.64 10.22
CA LEU A 132 -14.04 -3.84 9.02
C LEU A 132 -13.36 -5.21 9.06
N GLU A 133 -13.05 -5.75 7.89
CA GLU A 133 -12.27 -6.98 7.75
C GLU A 133 -10.78 -6.67 7.67
N MET A 134 -9.98 -7.46 8.38
CA MET A 134 -8.53 -7.41 8.35
C MET A 134 -7.98 -8.76 7.94
N ASP A 135 -6.92 -8.74 7.14
CA ASP A 135 -6.15 -9.95 6.79
C ASP A 135 -4.94 -10.18 7.70
N GLY A 136 -4.73 -9.31 8.69
CA GLY A 136 -3.67 -9.42 9.68
C GLY A 136 -3.54 -8.18 10.55
N TYR A 137 -2.42 -8.07 11.27
CA TYR A 137 -2.05 -6.88 12.05
C TYR A 137 -0.53 -6.77 12.19
N PHE A 138 -0.05 -5.59 12.59
CA PHE A 138 1.37 -5.30 12.77
C PHE A 138 1.75 -5.32 14.25
N SER A 139 2.69 -6.18 14.65
CA SER A 139 3.18 -6.32 16.04
C SER A 139 4.45 -5.54 16.33
N GLY A 140 5.23 -5.25 15.30
CA GLY A 140 6.48 -4.51 15.37
C GLY A 140 6.59 -3.60 14.16
N TYR A 141 6.86 -2.32 14.37
CA TYR A 141 6.89 -1.33 13.31
C TYR A 141 7.70 -0.11 13.73
N ALA A 142 8.46 0.48 12.81
CA ALA A 142 9.18 1.74 13.05
C ALA A 142 8.30 2.99 12.83
N GLY A 143 7.24 2.85 12.02
CA GLY A 143 6.39 3.98 11.61
C GLY A 143 5.24 4.34 12.54
N PHE A 144 4.41 5.28 12.10
CA PHE A 144 3.30 5.82 12.87
C PHE A 144 2.00 5.00 12.66
N PRO A 145 1.39 4.46 13.72
CA PRO A 145 0.11 3.76 13.61
C PRO A 145 -1.03 4.75 13.38
N VAL A 146 -1.53 4.79 12.14
CA VAL A 146 -2.64 5.65 11.71
C VAL A 146 -3.98 5.09 12.14
N ALA A 147 -4.13 3.77 12.10
CA ALA A 147 -5.32 3.09 12.56
C ALA A 147 -4.97 1.86 13.38
N GLU A 148 -5.71 1.71 14.47
CA GLU A 148 -5.60 0.60 15.41
C GLU A 148 -6.99 0.02 15.67
N THR A 149 -7.08 -1.27 15.92
CA THR A 149 -8.31 -1.91 16.39
C THR A 149 -8.65 -1.47 17.82
N THR A 150 -9.84 -1.84 18.28
CA THR A 150 -10.28 -1.55 19.67
C THR A 150 -9.38 -2.19 20.72
N ASP A 151 -8.78 -3.34 20.42
CA ASP A 151 -7.79 -4.06 21.24
C ASP A 151 -6.33 -3.63 20.98
N LYS A 152 -6.11 -2.50 20.30
CA LYS A 152 -4.79 -1.88 20.07
C LYS A 152 -3.84 -2.68 19.17
N LYS A 153 -4.37 -3.51 18.27
CA LYS A 153 -3.59 -4.06 17.16
C LYS A 153 -3.48 -2.99 16.07
N ALA A 154 -2.26 -2.68 15.64
CA ALA A 154 -2.06 -1.74 14.54
C ALA A 154 -2.42 -2.40 13.20
N VAL A 155 -3.22 -1.72 12.39
CA VAL A 155 -3.74 -2.23 11.10
C VAL A 155 -3.46 -1.30 9.93
N LEU A 156 -2.98 -0.09 10.22
CA LEU A 156 -2.52 0.88 9.22
C LEU A 156 -1.31 1.64 9.77
N ILE A 157 -0.16 1.48 9.13
CA ILE A 157 1.10 2.16 9.49
C ILE A 157 1.47 3.13 8.38
N ALA A 158 1.82 4.35 8.73
CA ALA A 158 2.42 5.33 7.85
C ALA A 158 3.88 5.56 8.21
N GLU A 159 4.75 5.59 7.21
CA GLU A 159 6.16 5.94 7.36
C GLU A 159 6.55 6.97 6.30
N GLU A 160 7.14 8.08 6.75
CA GLU A 160 7.72 9.09 5.86
C GLU A 160 9.12 8.64 5.43
N TYR A 161 9.43 8.77 4.14
CA TYR A 161 10.74 8.42 3.63
C TYR A 161 11.18 9.39 2.54
N GLY A 162 12.01 10.37 2.92
CA GLY A 162 12.37 11.47 2.04
C GLY A 162 11.17 12.39 1.82
N GLU A 163 10.80 12.65 0.56
CA GLU A 163 9.66 13.51 0.22
C GLU A 163 8.33 12.75 0.07
N GLY A 164 8.36 11.41 0.17
CA GLY A 164 7.21 10.54 -0.05
C GLY A 164 6.88 9.66 1.15
N HIS A 165 5.89 8.79 0.98
CA HIS A 165 5.35 7.99 2.07
C HIS A 165 5.18 6.51 1.70
N TYR A 166 5.41 5.65 2.68
CA TYR A 166 4.88 4.30 2.71
C TYR A 166 3.63 4.30 3.60
N LEU A 167 2.54 3.74 3.08
CA LEU A 167 1.34 3.45 3.83
C LEU A 167 1.09 1.95 3.73
N VAL A 168 1.12 1.24 4.85
CA VAL A 168 0.99 -0.22 4.90
C VAL A 168 -0.23 -0.58 5.71
N THR A 169 -1.15 -1.35 5.12
CA THR A 169 -2.45 -1.68 5.70
C THR A 169 -2.70 -3.18 5.70
N SER A 170 -3.35 -3.68 6.74
CA SER A 170 -3.97 -5.01 6.77
C SER A 170 -5.50 -4.96 6.67
N ILE A 171 -6.07 -3.75 6.59
CA ILE A 171 -7.50 -3.54 6.30
C ILE A 171 -7.79 -4.05 4.88
N HIS A 172 -8.79 -4.91 4.76
CA HIS A 172 -9.11 -5.61 3.51
C HIS A 172 -9.90 -4.73 2.54
N GLU A 173 -10.68 -3.78 3.04
CA GLU A 173 -11.41 -2.82 2.22
C GLU A 173 -10.46 -1.84 1.51
N PHE A 174 -10.88 -1.38 0.32
CA PHE A 174 -10.16 -0.29 -0.35
C PHE A 174 -10.29 1.01 0.45
N PRO A 175 -9.27 1.88 0.43
CA PRO A 175 -9.39 3.22 0.99
C PRO A 175 -10.48 4.05 0.33
N SER A 176 -10.97 5.07 1.04
CA SER A 176 -11.97 6.00 0.53
C SER A 176 -11.55 6.67 -0.77
N ARG A 177 -12.53 7.06 -1.57
CA ARG A 177 -12.30 7.67 -2.89
C ARG A 177 -11.54 8.97 -2.78
N GLU A 178 -11.90 9.82 -1.82
CA GLU A 178 -11.24 11.11 -1.60
C GLU A 178 -9.81 10.94 -1.08
N PHE A 179 -9.56 9.92 -0.24
CA PHE A 179 -8.21 9.56 0.14
C PHE A 179 -7.38 9.15 -1.08
N LEU A 180 -7.88 8.23 -1.92
CA LEU A 180 -7.13 7.72 -3.07
C LEU A 180 -6.82 8.82 -4.08
N LYS A 181 -7.78 9.72 -4.33
CA LYS A 181 -7.56 10.89 -5.18
C LYS A 181 -6.40 11.72 -4.68
N LYS A 182 -6.35 12.05 -3.39
CA LYS A 182 -5.26 12.82 -2.79
C LYS A 182 -3.94 12.05 -2.83
N PHE A 183 -3.95 10.79 -2.41
CA PHE A 183 -2.76 9.94 -2.31
C PHE A 183 -2.09 9.70 -3.68
N CYS A 184 -2.90 9.62 -4.74
CA CYS A 184 -2.43 9.39 -6.12
C CYS A 184 -2.30 10.68 -6.93
N SER A 185 -2.43 11.87 -6.31
CA SER A 185 -2.33 13.16 -7.00
C SER A 185 -1.17 14.02 -6.50
N ALA A 186 -0.42 14.62 -7.43
CA ALA A 186 0.69 15.52 -7.13
C ALA A 186 0.92 16.52 -8.28
N GLU A 187 1.79 17.51 -8.10
CA GLU A 187 2.17 18.43 -9.17
C GLU A 187 3.02 17.77 -10.27
N ALA A 188 3.81 16.76 -9.89
CA ALA A 188 4.66 16.01 -10.80
C ALA A 188 4.52 14.50 -10.57
N GLU A 189 4.80 13.73 -11.62
CA GLU A 189 4.98 12.28 -11.53
C GLU A 189 6.46 11.99 -11.24
N ILE A 190 6.73 10.96 -10.44
CA ILE A 190 8.07 10.52 -10.09
C ILE A 190 8.41 9.29 -10.92
N LEU A 191 9.63 9.28 -11.47
CA LEU A 191 10.15 8.11 -12.15
C LEU A 191 10.36 6.98 -11.13
N PHE A 192 9.66 5.87 -11.37
CA PHE A 192 9.82 4.60 -10.69
C PHE A 192 11.07 3.89 -11.17
#